data_AF-A0A971N5A9-F1
#
_entry.id   AF-A0A971N5A9-F1
#
_cell.length_a   1.000
_cell.length_b   1.000
_cell.length_c   1.000
_cell.angle_alpha   90.00
_cell.angle_beta   90.00
_cell.angle_gamma   90.00
#
_symmetry.space_group_name_H-M   'P 1'
#
loop_
_entity.id
_entity.type
_entity.pdbx_description
1 polymer ?
#
loop_
_entity_poly.entity_id
_entity_poly.type
_entity_poly.pdbx_seq_one_letter_code
_entity_poly.pdbx_strand_id
1 'polypeptide(L)'
;MKEFIWIVILVVIFTILFSGCRQAQEVFSYQGIVFEGFDPLKHQPSEEFRRFIRPEKVVLSSREIKSLRRCVDLLKQKNLMHLLEYADRFVIVNSAYSFADKPQMVVYLDKEKVTLDFSISDDWKNKLLNSNLSLMEKSNQFAFKGTPELPNLLRIILHEVGHLVEYDQLKFNWKGKFIENELNKDFVNISWDQSNNWKDREGFSGKVQGIHSVEGLVTFFHWFKHESSFLSLSSSMGMNEDFAEAFVYYFLNGYYNYKISFVLDGTVLIDDLQTSNLLRDKKLAFIAGVVEK
;
A
#
# COMPACT_ATOMS: atom_id res chain seq x y z
N MET A 1 28.56 -43.94 29.65
CA MET A 1 29.00 -42.70 28.96
C MET A 1 28.45 -42.56 27.55
N LYS A 2 28.58 -43.55 26.65
CA LYS A 2 28.06 -43.44 25.26
C LYS A 2 26.54 -43.21 25.18
N GLU A 3 25.75 -43.90 26.01
CA GLU A 3 24.28 -43.74 26.03
C GLU A 3 23.84 -42.35 26.51
N PHE A 4 24.55 -41.79 27.50
CA PHE A 4 24.29 -40.45 28.00
C PHE A 4 24.58 -39.38 26.93
N ILE A 5 25.65 -39.56 26.14
CA ILE A 5 25.99 -38.68 25.02
C ILE A 5 24.90 -38.75 23.93
N TRP A 6 24.36 -39.94 23.64
CA TRP A 6 23.26 -40.09 22.68
C TRP A 6 21.97 -39.41 23.14
N ILE A 7 21.64 -39.49 24.44
CA ILE A 7 20.49 -38.79 25.02
C ILE A 7 20.68 -37.27 24.93
N VAL A 8 21.88 -36.76 25.24
CA VAL A 8 22.19 -35.32 25.13
C VAL A 8 22.11 -34.84 23.68
N ILE A 9 22.65 -35.61 22.72
CA ILE A 9 22.56 -35.30 21.29
C ILE A 9 21.10 -35.30 20.82
N LEU A 10 20.30 -36.28 21.24
CA LEU A 10 18.86 -36.32 20.94
C LEU A 10 18.12 -35.13 21.54
N VAL A 11 18.41 -34.75 22.78
CA VAL A 11 17.81 -33.57 23.42
C VAL A 11 18.21 -32.29 22.70
N VAL A 12 19.47 -32.15 22.26
CA VAL A 12 19.96 -31.00 21.50
C VAL A 12 19.33 -30.95 20.10
N ILE A 13 19.24 -32.08 19.41
CA ILE A 13 18.58 -32.17 18.10
C ILE A 13 17.08 -31.87 18.25
N PHE A 14 16.42 -32.39 19.29
CA PHE A 14 15.01 -32.13 19.56
C PHE A 14 14.81 -30.66 19.94
N THR A 15 15.67 -30.06 20.77
CA THR A 15 15.60 -28.62 21.05
C THR A 15 15.88 -27.79 19.81
N ILE A 16 16.79 -28.17 18.90
CA ILE A 16 17.02 -27.45 17.63
C ILE A 16 15.82 -27.60 16.67
N LEU A 17 15.27 -28.82 16.54
CA LEU A 17 14.10 -29.11 15.71
C LEU A 17 12.83 -28.42 16.23
N PHE A 18 12.66 -28.31 17.56
CA PHE A 18 11.49 -27.70 18.20
C PHE A 18 11.69 -26.24 18.62
N SER A 19 12.91 -25.71 18.71
CA SER A 19 13.15 -24.26 18.79
C SER A 19 12.98 -23.58 17.42
N GLY A 20 12.92 -24.38 16.35
CA GLY A 20 12.32 -24.01 15.08
C GLY A 20 10.82 -23.68 15.14
N CYS A 21 10.11 -23.98 16.25
CA CYS A 21 8.80 -23.40 16.58
C CYS A 21 8.95 -21.93 16.98
N ARG A 22 9.40 -21.14 16.02
CA ARG A 22 9.00 -19.75 15.73
C ARG A 22 7.82 -19.26 16.57
N GLN A 23 8.11 -18.82 17.78
CA GLN A 23 7.13 -18.35 18.76
C GLN A 23 6.36 -17.17 18.17
N ALA A 24 5.04 -17.21 18.31
CA ALA A 24 4.21 -16.05 18.00
C ALA A 24 4.60 -14.92 18.97
N GLN A 25 4.77 -13.70 18.46
CA GLN A 25 5.24 -12.55 19.25
C GLN A 25 4.16 -11.48 19.33
N GLU A 26 3.97 -10.89 20.51
CA GLU A 26 3.07 -9.74 20.66
C GLU A 26 3.71 -8.45 20.14
N VAL A 27 5.03 -8.34 20.24
CA VAL A 27 5.81 -7.19 19.78
C VAL A 27 7.12 -7.69 19.18
N PHE A 28 7.55 -7.11 18.07
CA PHE A 28 8.93 -7.23 17.61
C PHE A 28 9.46 -5.88 17.11
N SER A 29 10.74 -5.64 17.38
CA SER A 29 11.45 -4.47 16.85
C SER A 29 12.48 -4.93 15.83
N TYR A 30 12.59 -4.21 14.71
CA TYR A 30 13.57 -4.51 13.67
C TYR A 30 14.12 -3.22 13.07
N GLN A 31 15.44 -3.04 13.10
CA GLN A 31 16.13 -1.83 12.62
C GLN A 31 15.57 -0.53 13.23
N GLY A 32 15.17 -0.57 14.51
CA GLY A 32 14.57 0.58 15.22
C GLY A 32 13.05 0.73 15.04
N ILE A 33 12.42 0.01 14.10
CA ILE A 33 10.98 0.09 13.84
C ILE A 33 10.22 -0.91 14.72
N VAL A 34 9.13 -0.46 15.34
CA VAL A 34 8.30 -1.25 16.25
C VAL A 34 7.05 -1.76 15.54
N PHE A 35 6.86 -3.08 15.57
CA PHE A 35 5.67 -3.77 15.09
C PHE A 35 5.00 -4.51 16.24
N GLU A 36 3.67 -4.36 16.37
CA GLU A 36 2.89 -4.90 17.48
C GLU A 36 1.68 -5.66 16.94
N GLY A 37 1.33 -6.77 17.57
CA GLY A 37 0.01 -7.37 17.41
C GLY A 37 -1.03 -6.57 18.19
N PHE A 38 -2.21 -6.37 17.62
CA PHE A 38 -3.30 -5.63 18.25
C PHE A 38 -3.73 -6.27 19.57
N ASP A 39 -3.60 -5.55 20.67
CA ASP A 39 -4.21 -5.82 21.98
C ASP A 39 -5.29 -4.76 22.28
N PRO A 40 -6.57 -5.14 22.45
CA PRO A 40 -7.68 -4.20 22.73
C PRO A 40 -7.54 -3.40 24.02
N LEU A 41 -6.75 -3.88 24.99
CA LEU A 41 -6.53 -3.18 26.26
C LEU A 41 -5.45 -2.09 26.11
N LYS A 42 -4.52 -2.28 25.17
CA LYS A 42 -3.41 -1.35 24.92
C LYS A 42 -3.70 -0.37 23.79
N HIS A 43 -4.30 -0.84 22.70
CA HIS A 43 -4.49 -0.05 21.49
C HIS A 43 -5.92 0.47 21.43
N GLN A 44 -6.05 1.79 21.41
CA GLN A 44 -7.32 2.50 21.40
C GLN A 44 -7.39 3.38 20.15
N PRO A 45 -7.61 2.79 18.95
CA PRO A 45 -7.68 3.54 17.70
C PRO A 45 -8.74 4.64 17.78
N SER A 46 -8.61 5.68 16.97
CA SER A 46 -9.55 6.79 16.91
C SER A 46 -10.97 6.28 16.60
N GLU A 47 -11.99 6.96 17.11
CA GLU A 47 -13.40 6.52 17.10
C GLU A 47 -13.89 6.07 15.70
N GLU A 48 -13.44 6.78 14.65
CA GLU A 48 -13.76 6.46 13.25
C GLU A 48 -13.32 5.06 12.82
N PHE A 49 -12.16 4.60 13.30
CA PHE A 49 -11.56 3.32 12.94
C PHE A 49 -11.98 2.17 13.84
N ARG A 50 -12.37 2.45 15.10
CA ARG A 50 -12.76 1.41 16.08
C ARG A 50 -13.81 0.44 15.52
N ARG A 51 -14.79 0.94 14.76
CA ARG A 51 -15.86 0.13 14.18
C ARG A 51 -15.40 -0.86 13.11
N PHE A 52 -14.21 -0.67 12.53
CA PHE A 52 -13.66 -1.51 11.47
C PHE A 52 -12.66 -2.54 11.98
N ILE A 53 -12.41 -2.57 13.30
CA ILE A 53 -11.43 -3.44 13.95
C ILE A 53 -12.16 -4.48 14.78
N ARG A 54 -11.79 -5.75 14.63
CA ARG A 54 -12.26 -6.79 15.53
C ARG A 54 -11.55 -6.63 16.89
N PRO A 55 -12.28 -6.62 18.02
CA PRO A 55 -11.70 -6.44 19.36
C PRO A 55 -11.04 -7.73 19.87
N GLU A 56 -10.16 -8.32 19.07
CA GLU A 56 -9.49 -9.60 19.33
C GLU A 56 -7.98 -9.40 19.44
N LYS A 57 -7.35 -10.06 20.40
CA LYS A 57 -5.90 -10.01 20.53
C LYS A 57 -5.24 -10.70 19.34
N VAL A 58 -4.32 -10.00 18.69
CA VAL A 58 -3.51 -10.50 17.57
C VAL A 58 -2.09 -10.74 18.08
N VAL A 59 -1.56 -11.92 17.74
CA VAL A 59 -0.15 -12.27 17.95
C VAL A 59 0.46 -12.52 16.58
N LEU A 60 1.71 -12.05 16.42
CA LEU A 60 2.42 -12.05 15.15
C LEU A 60 3.03 -13.42 14.86
N SER A 61 2.62 -14.03 13.75
CA SER A 61 3.23 -15.26 13.26
C SER A 61 4.60 -14.98 12.66
N SER A 62 5.48 -15.99 12.63
CA SER A 62 6.78 -15.81 12.00
C SER A 62 6.73 -15.59 10.48
N ARG A 63 5.62 -15.93 9.83
CA ARG A 63 5.38 -15.56 8.43
C ARG A 63 5.17 -14.05 8.32
N GLU A 64 4.32 -13.47 9.16
CA GLU A 64 4.08 -12.02 9.21
C GLU A 64 5.36 -11.25 9.51
N ILE A 65 6.13 -11.69 10.52
CA ILE A 65 7.42 -11.08 10.87
C ILE A 65 8.38 -11.11 9.66
N LYS A 66 8.44 -12.23 8.92
CA LYS A 66 9.29 -12.35 7.74
C LYS A 66 8.85 -11.37 6.63
N SER A 67 7.55 -11.25 6.36
CA SER A 67 7.02 -10.32 5.35
C SER A 67 7.32 -8.86 5.71
N LEU A 68 7.13 -8.48 6.98
CA LEU A 68 7.42 -7.13 7.47
C LEU A 68 8.92 -6.82 7.38
N ARG A 69 9.79 -7.74 7.84
CA ARG A 69 11.25 -7.60 7.70
C ARG A 69 11.68 -7.40 6.25
N ARG A 70 11.11 -8.18 5.31
CA ARG A 70 11.38 -8.02 3.87
C ARG A 70 11.07 -6.61 3.39
N CYS A 71 9.97 -6.01 3.83
CA CYS A 71 9.62 -4.64 3.44
C CYS A 71 10.57 -3.60 4.05
N VAL A 72 10.94 -3.77 5.32
CA VAL A 72 11.95 -2.92 5.98
C VAL A 72 13.31 -3.03 5.27
N ASP A 73 13.74 -4.23 4.91
CA ASP A 73 15.00 -4.45 4.19
C ASP A 73 14.99 -3.79 2.80
N LEU A 74 13.86 -3.85 2.06
CA LEU A 74 13.71 -3.16 0.78
C LEU A 74 13.87 -1.65 0.93
N LEU A 75 13.19 -1.05 1.92
CA LEU A 75 13.31 0.38 2.20
C LEU A 75 14.75 0.76 2.62
N LYS A 76 15.38 -0.06 3.46
CA LYS A 76 16.77 0.13 3.88
C LYS A 76 17.74 0.11 2.72
N GLN A 77 17.60 -0.82 1.78
CA GLN A 77 18.44 -0.91 0.58
C GLN A 77 18.40 0.36 -0.28
N LYS A 78 17.35 1.17 -0.15
CA LYS A 78 17.14 2.43 -0.86
C LYS A 78 17.32 3.67 0.01
N ASN A 79 17.80 3.51 1.25
CA ASN A 79 17.95 4.59 2.25
C ASN A 79 16.62 5.28 2.60
N LEU A 80 15.50 4.55 2.52
CA LEU A 80 14.14 5.05 2.77
C LEU A 80 13.62 4.71 4.18
N MET A 81 14.49 4.36 5.12
CA MET A 81 14.08 4.00 6.49
C MET A 81 13.38 5.16 7.23
N HIS A 82 13.80 6.39 6.95
CA HIS A 82 13.20 7.61 7.51
C HIS A 82 11.68 7.71 7.26
N LEU A 83 11.17 7.07 6.20
CA LEU A 83 9.73 7.04 5.92
C LEU A 83 8.95 6.29 7.01
N LEU A 84 9.54 5.26 7.62
CA LEU A 84 8.89 4.49 8.67
C LEU A 84 8.86 5.24 10.01
N GLU A 85 9.66 6.30 10.15
CA GLU A 85 9.74 7.13 11.36
C GLU A 85 8.58 8.12 11.49
N TYR A 86 7.79 8.31 10.42
CA TYR A 86 6.51 9.04 10.51
C TYR A 86 5.50 8.33 11.42
N ALA A 87 5.59 7.01 11.55
CA ALA A 87 4.71 6.25 12.41
C ALA A 87 5.42 5.94 13.75
N ASP A 88 4.77 6.27 14.87
CA ASP A 88 5.24 5.89 16.20
C ASP A 88 5.37 4.37 16.34
N ARG A 89 4.45 3.64 15.70
CA ARG A 89 4.45 2.17 15.61
C ARG A 89 3.54 1.67 14.50
N PHE A 90 3.75 0.41 14.13
CA PHE A 90 2.88 -0.34 13.23
C PHE A 90 2.13 -1.43 14.01
N VAL A 91 0.81 -1.46 13.92
CA VAL A 91 -0.04 -2.43 14.65
C VAL A 91 -0.74 -3.36 13.67
N ILE A 92 -0.53 -4.66 13.79
CA ILE A 92 -1.17 -5.67 12.95
C ILE A 92 -2.50 -6.04 13.60
N VAL A 93 -3.58 -5.91 12.84
CA VAL A 93 -4.95 -5.97 13.35
C VAL A 93 -5.85 -6.81 12.44
N ASN A 94 -6.87 -7.44 13.02
CA ASN A 94 -7.96 -8.02 12.24
C ASN A 94 -8.93 -6.89 11.83
N SER A 95 -8.82 -6.41 10.59
CA SER A 95 -9.64 -5.31 10.06
C SER A 95 -10.03 -5.56 8.60
N ALA A 96 -10.99 -4.81 8.08
CA ALA A 96 -11.39 -4.88 6.67
C ALA A 96 -10.35 -4.24 5.72
N TYR A 97 -9.49 -3.35 6.25
CA TYR A 97 -8.45 -2.67 5.48
C TYR A 97 -7.33 -2.16 6.42
N SER A 98 -6.16 -1.87 5.85
CA SER A 98 -5.08 -1.14 6.55
C SER A 98 -5.41 0.34 6.53
N PHE A 99 -5.02 1.08 7.56
CA PHE A 99 -5.27 2.52 7.66
C PHE A 99 -4.23 3.21 8.54
N ALA A 100 -4.06 4.52 8.32
CA ALA A 100 -3.28 5.39 9.18
C ALA A 100 -4.18 6.13 10.19
N ASP A 101 -3.96 5.90 11.48
CA ASP A 101 -4.58 6.68 12.56
C ASP A 101 -3.80 7.97 12.79
N LYS A 102 -4.12 8.96 11.95
CA LYS A 102 -3.45 10.27 11.88
C LYS A 102 -3.27 10.97 13.23
N PRO A 103 -4.29 11.13 14.11
CA PRO A 103 -4.11 11.76 15.41
C PRO A 103 -3.12 11.05 16.34
N GLN A 104 -2.94 9.74 16.18
CA GLN A 104 -2.06 8.93 17.02
C GLN A 104 -0.72 8.62 16.33
N MET A 105 -0.54 9.03 15.07
CA MET A 105 0.62 8.68 14.23
C MET A 105 0.90 7.16 14.23
N VAL A 106 -0.15 6.33 14.22
CA VAL A 106 -0.05 4.88 14.20
C VAL A 106 -0.55 4.33 12.87
N VAL A 107 0.20 3.42 12.27
CA VAL A 107 -0.29 2.65 11.11
C VAL A 107 -0.84 1.32 11.57
N TYR A 108 -2.10 1.05 11.22
CA TYR A 108 -2.73 -0.25 11.43
C TYR A 108 -2.71 -1.05 10.13
N LEU A 109 -2.07 -2.21 10.16
CA LEU A 109 -1.97 -3.11 9.02
C LEU A 109 -2.96 -4.26 9.18
N ASP A 110 -3.83 -4.44 8.19
CA ASP A 110 -4.69 -5.60 8.12
C ASP A 110 -3.85 -6.88 8.06
N LYS A 111 -4.05 -7.75 9.04
CA LYS A 111 -3.37 -9.04 9.18
C LYS A 111 -3.46 -9.89 7.93
N GLU A 112 -4.62 -9.91 7.27
CA GLU A 112 -4.78 -10.70 6.04
C GLU A 112 -3.79 -10.21 4.98
N LYS A 113 -3.71 -8.90 4.75
CA LYS A 113 -2.76 -8.29 3.79
C LYS A 113 -1.29 -8.50 4.14
N VAL A 114 -0.93 -8.57 5.41
CA VAL A 114 0.46 -8.87 5.84
C VAL A 114 0.86 -10.31 5.47
N THR A 115 -0.11 -11.23 5.45
CA THR A 115 0.13 -12.65 5.13
C THR A 115 0.09 -12.97 3.64
N LEU A 116 -0.55 -12.13 2.82
CA LEU A 116 -0.66 -12.30 1.38
C LEU A 116 0.72 -12.18 0.71
N ASP A 117 1.09 -13.19 -0.07
CA ASP A 117 2.26 -13.15 -0.94
C ASP A 117 1.87 -12.58 -2.31
N PHE A 118 1.26 -11.40 -2.29
CA PHE A 118 0.80 -10.70 -3.49
C PHE A 118 1.81 -9.65 -3.91
N SER A 119 2.01 -9.53 -5.22
CA SER A 119 2.73 -8.42 -5.83
C SER A 119 1.81 -7.19 -5.99
N ILE A 120 2.41 -6.04 -6.27
CA ILE A 120 1.65 -4.84 -6.67
C ILE A 120 0.82 -5.10 -7.95
N SER A 121 1.26 -6.03 -8.81
CA SER A 121 0.52 -6.38 -10.03
C SER A 121 -0.78 -7.12 -9.73
N ASP A 122 -0.75 -8.01 -8.73
CA ASP A 122 -1.94 -8.72 -8.27
C ASP A 122 -2.95 -7.75 -7.64
N ASP A 123 -2.47 -6.75 -6.90
CA ASP A 123 -3.29 -5.70 -6.32
C ASP A 123 -4.04 -4.89 -7.40
N TRP A 124 -3.36 -4.52 -8.48
CA TRP A 124 -3.98 -3.85 -9.63
C TRP A 124 -5.08 -4.69 -10.27
N LYS A 125 -4.81 -5.99 -10.50
CA LYS A 125 -5.80 -6.91 -11.06
C LYS A 125 -7.02 -7.03 -10.15
N ASN A 126 -6.79 -7.25 -8.85
CA ASN A 126 -7.86 -7.44 -7.87
C ASN A 126 -8.72 -6.17 -7.74
N LYS A 127 -8.10 -4.98 -7.68
CA LYS A 127 -8.83 -3.71 -7.63
C LYS A 127 -9.68 -3.50 -8.88
N LEU A 128 -9.14 -3.72 -10.07
CA LEU A 128 -9.89 -3.59 -11.31
C LEU A 128 -11.11 -4.54 -11.33
N LEU A 129 -10.92 -5.81 -10.98
CA LEU A 129 -11.99 -6.80 -10.97
C LEU A 129 -13.06 -6.49 -9.92
N ASN A 130 -12.67 -5.97 -8.75
CA ASN A 130 -13.61 -5.54 -7.72
C ASN A 130 -14.38 -4.27 -8.11
N SER A 131 -13.77 -3.39 -8.91
CA SER A 131 -14.42 -2.17 -9.41
C SER A 131 -15.28 -2.40 -10.65
N ASN A 132 -15.09 -3.52 -11.36
CA ASN A 132 -15.89 -3.87 -12.53
C ASN A 132 -16.04 -5.40 -12.68
N LEU A 133 -17.18 -5.92 -12.21
CA LEU A 133 -17.50 -7.35 -12.26
C LEU A 133 -17.71 -7.89 -13.68
N SER A 134 -18.03 -7.04 -14.66
CA SER A 134 -18.18 -7.47 -16.07
C SER A 134 -16.88 -7.98 -16.69
N LEU A 135 -15.73 -7.73 -16.05
CA LEU A 135 -14.43 -8.24 -16.45
C LEU A 135 -14.08 -9.61 -15.85
N MET A 136 -14.85 -10.11 -14.87
CA MET A 136 -14.51 -11.36 -14.15
C MET A 136 -14.39 -12.56 -15.08
N GLU A 137 -15.33 -12.74 -16.01
CA GLU A 137 -15.31 -13.86 -16.96
C GLU A 137 -14.10 -13.83 -17.90
N LYS A 138 -13.53 -12.64 -18.12
CA LYS A 138 -12.38 -12.40 -19.00
C LYS A 138 -11.08 -12.23 -18.22
N SER A 139 -11.09 -12.46 -16.91
CA SER A 139 -9.93 -12.24 -16.02
C SER A 139 -8.70 -13.07 -16.37
N ASN A 140 -8.85 -14.18 -17.10
CA ASN A 140 -7.73 -15.00 -17.57
C ASN A 140 -7.04 -14.44 -18.82
N GLN A 141 -7.66 -13.51 -19.54
CA GLN A 141 -7.10 -12.92 -20.77
C GLN A 141 -6.09 -11.83 -20.46
N PHE A 142 -6.15 -11.20 -19.27
CA PHE A 142 -5.28 -10.10 -18.93
C PHE A 142 -4.60 -10.23 -17.57
N ALA A 143 -3.47 -9.56 -17.45
CA ALA A 143 -2.70 -9.43 -16.22
C ALA A 143 -1.99 -8.07 -16.19
N PHE A 144 -1.39 -7.77 -15.04
CA PHE A 144 -0.46 -6.66 -14.91
C PHE A 144 0.93 -7.23 -14.66
N LYS A 145 1.96 -6.49 -15.10
CA LYS A 145 3.35 -6.86 -14.89
C LYS A 145 4.13 -5.69 -14.32
N GLY A 146 4.44 -5.80 -13.03
CA GLY A 146 5.33 -4.92 -12.29
C GLY A 146 6.79 -5.28 -12.58
N THR A 147 7.61 -4.28 -12.90
CA THR A 147 9.04 -4.44 -13.14
C THR A 147 9.81 -3.37 -12.35
N PRO A 148 10.64 -3.74 -11.35
CA PRO A 148 10.81 -5.08 -10.80
C PRO A 148 9.54 -5.58 -10.09
N GLU A 149 9.46 -6.87 -9.81
CA GLU A 149 8.38 -7.42 -9.00
C GLU A 149 8.58 -7.02 -7.52
N LEU A 150 7.60 -6.30 -6.97
CA LEU A 150 7.61 -5.80 -5.59
C LEU A 150 6.40 -6.32 -4.81
N PRO A 151 6.56 -6.62 -3.51
CA PRO A 151 5.46 -7.08 -2.68
C PRO A 151 4.43 -5.97 -2.45
N ASN A 152 3.14 -6.29 -2.52
CA ASN A 152 2.08 -5.33 -2.26
C ASN A 152 2.13 -4.76 -0.84
N LEU A 153 2.63 -5.54 0.13
CA LEU A 153 2.82 -5.07 1.50
C LEU A 153 3.73 -3.82 1.57
N LEU A 154 4.76 -3.72 0.71
CA LEU A 154 5.60 -2.52 0.62
C LEU A 154 4.77 -1.31 0.16
N ARG A 155 3.93 -1.50 -0.87
CA ARG A 155 3.01 -0.45 -1.36
C ARG A 155 2.01 -0.03 -0.29
N ILE A 156 1.44 -0.97 0.46
CA ILE A 156 0.52 -0.69 1.57
C ILE A 156 1.23 0.13 2.65
N ILE A 157 2.42 -0.28 3.09
CA ILE A 157 3.19 0.47 4.10
C ILE A 157 3.47 1.90 3.63
N LEU A 158 3.95 2.07 2.40
CA LEU A 158 4.20 3.39 1.81
C LEU A 158 2.92 4.23 1.70
N HIS A 159 1.80 3.61 1.35
CA HIS A 159 0.49 4.27 1.24
C HIS A 159 0.02 4.81 2.59
N GLU A 160 0.04 3.98 3.63
CA GLU A 160 -0.38 4.42 4.97
C GLU A 160 0.57 5.47 5.57
N VAL A 161 1.88 5.34 5.33
CA VAL A 161 2.84 6.39 5.66
C VAL A 161 2.52 7.68 4.90
N GLY A 162 2.16 7.59 3.62
CA GLY A 162 1.72 8.73 2.81
C GLY A 162 0.55 9.49 3.44
N HIS A 163 -0.39 8.81 4.09
CA HIS A 163 -1.46 9.47 4.85
C HIS A 163 -0.98 10.18 6.11
N LEU A 164 0.06 9.67 6.79
CA LEU A 164 0.68 10.38 7.91
C LEU A 164 1.43 11.62 7.45
N VAL A 165 2.17 11.53 6.33
CA VAL A 165 2.85 12.68 5.71
C VAL A 165 1.84 13.73 5.26
N GLU A 166 0.76 13.32 4.59
CA GLU A 166 -0.35 14.20 4.20
C GLU A 166 -0.92 14.96 5.41
N TYR A 167 -1.16 14.24 6.51
CA TYR A 167 -1.69 14.85 7.72
C TYR A 167 -0.71 15.83 8.36
N ASP A 168 0.57 15.45 8.46
CA ASP A 168 1.58 16.27 9.09
C ASP A 168 1.96 17.49 8.22
N GLN A 169 2.15 17.32 6.92
CA GLN A 169 2.68 18.37 6.05
C GLN A 169 1.57 19.22 5.42
N LEU A 170 0.51 18.58 4.91
CA LEU A 170 -0.58 19.27 4.22
C LEU A 170 -1.72 19.63 5.17
N LYS A 171 -1.65 19.24 6.45
CA LYS A 171 -2.64 19.57 7.50
C LYS A 171 -4.09 19.33 7.08
N PHE A 172 -4.33 18.28 6.28
CA PHE A 172 -5.68 17.81 5.99
C PHE A 172 -6.40 17.43 7.29
N ASN A 173 -7.73 17.53 7.34
CA ASN A 173 -8.46 17.08 8.51
C ASN A 173 -8.23 15.58 8.71
N TRP A 174 -7.95 15.17 9.95
CA TRP A 174 -7.86 13.77 10.33
C TRP A 174 -9.13 12.97 10.03
N LYS A 175 -10.30 13.62 9.93
CA LYS A 175 -11.59 13.03 9.48
C LYS A 175 -11.76 12.93 7.95
N GLY A 176 -10.69 13.11 7.18
CA GLY A 176 -10.72 13.09 5.70
C GLY A 176 -11.51 14.24 5.06
N LYS A 177 -11.88 15.28 5.83
CA LYS A 177 -12.52 16.48 5.29
C LYS A 177 -11.46 17.42 4.72
N PHE A 178 -11.69 17.93 3.53
CA PHE A 178 -10.88 19.00 2.97
C PHE A 178 -10.98 20.24 3.88
N ILE A 179 -9.85 20.65 4.48
CA ILE A 179 -9.70 21.93 5.17
C ILE A 179 -8.75 22.75 4.33
N GLU A 180 -9.33 23.65 3.54
CA GLU A 180 -8.62 24.49 2.59
C GLU A 180 -7.38 25.18 3.23
N ASN A 181 -6.19 24.88 2.68
CA ASN A 181 -4.94 25.60 2.94
C ASN A 181 -4.12 25.66 1.65
N GLU A 182 -3.07 26.48 1.60
CA GLU A 182 -2.37 26.72 0.33
C GLU A 182 -1.78 25.43 -0.27
N LEU A 183 -1.13 24.60 0.55
CA LEU A 183 -0.49 23.37 0.08
C LEU A 183 -1.48 22.32 -0.42
N ASN A 184 -2.63 22.15 0.24
CA ASN A 184 -3.60 21.17 -0.23
C ASN A 184 -4.35 21.63 -1.48
N LYS A 185 -4.58 22.94 -1.66
CA LYS A 185 -5.11 23.48 -2.91
C LYS A 185 -4.16 23.16 -4.05
N ASP A 186 -2.87 23.41 -3.85
CA ASP A 186 -1.86 23.21 -4.89
C ASP A 186 -1.86 21.77 -5.39
N PHE A 187 -1.94 20.78 -4.49
CA PHE A 187 -2.05 19.38 -4.88
C PHE A 187 -3.41 19.06 -5.54
N VAL A 188 -4.52 19.43 -4.89
CA VAL A 188 -5.87 19.09 -5.37
C VAL A 188 -6.16 19.69 -6.74
N ASN A 189 -5.70 20.93 -7.00
CA ASN A 189 -5.87 21.63 -8.27
C ASN A 189 -5.15 20.95 -9.45
N ILE A 190 -4.28 19.96 -9.20
CA ILE A 190 -3.69 19.17 -10.29
C ILE A 190 -4.74 18.24 -10.92
N SER A 191 -5.66 17.70 -10.11
CA SER A 191 -6.72 16.78 -10.55
C SER A 191 -8.11 17.42 -10.58
N TRP A 192 -8.24 18.63 -10.04
CA TRP A 192 -9.49 19.37 -9.88
C TRP A 192 -9.56 20.58 -10.82
N ASP A 193 -10.73 20.81 -11.41
CA ASP A 193 -11.04 22.08 -12.09
C ASP A 193 -12.38 22.65 -11.58
N GLN A 194 -12.53 23.98 -11.67
CA GLN A 194 -13.71 24.71 -11.16
C GLN A 194 -15.02 24.33 -11.86
N SER A 195 -14.96 23.71 -13.03
CA SER A 195 -16.14 23.30 -13.81
C SER A 195 -16.61 21.88 -13.51
N ASN A 196 -15.72 20.99 -13.06
CA ASN A 196 -15.93 19.54 -13.00
C ASN A 196 -15.60 18.93 -11.62
N ASN A 197 -15.54 19.74 -10.55
CA ASN A 197 -15.48 19.30 -9.15
C ASN A 197 -14.69 17.99 -8.90
N TRP A 198 -13.41 17.97 -9.30
CA TRP A 198 -12.52 16.80 -9.40
C TRP A 198 -12.68 16.02 -10.71
N LYS A 199 -12.40 16.73 -11.80
CA LYS A 199 -12.48 16.30 -13.22
C LYS A 199 -12.05 14.85 -13.46
N ASP A 200 -10.90 14.47 -12.91
CA ASP A 200 -10.33 13.15 -13.15
C ASP A 200 -11.10 12.04 -12.44
N ARG A 201 -11.68 12.28 -11.26
CA ARG A 201 -12.49 11.28 -10.57
C ARG A 201 -13.78 10.97 -11.33
N GLU A 202 -14.49 11.99 -11.77
CA GLU A 202 -15.75 11.81 -12.49
C GLU A 202 -15.51 11.11 -13.83
N GLY A 203 -14.49 11.56 -14.57
CA GLY A 203 -14.05 10.90 -15.81
C GLY A 203 -13.60 9.46 -15.58
N PHE A 204 -12.84 9.19 -14.52
CA PHE A 204 -12.34 7.86 -14.18
C PHE A 204 -13.48 6.90 -13.81
N SER A 205 -14.36 7.29 -12.89
CA SER A 205 -15.48 6.45 -12.43
C SER A 205 -16.41 6.07 -13.59
N GLY A 206 -16.80 7.03 -14.42
CA GLY A 206 -17.64 6.77 -15.59
C GLY A 206 -16.96 5.84 -16.60
N LYS A 207 -15.67 6.05 -16.86
CA LYS A 207 -14.92 5.19 -17.79
C LYS A 207 -14.74 3.77 -17.28
N VAL A 208 -14.45 3.58 -15.98
CA VAL A 208 -14.31 2.24 -15.37
C VAL A 208 -15.64 1.48 -15.40
N GLN A 209 -16.75 2.14 -15.06
CA GLN A 209 -18.07 1.50 -15.08
C GLN A 209 -18.53 1.14 -16.51
N GLY A 210 -18.08 1.90 -17.52
CA GLY A 210 -18.38 1.65 -18.93
C GLY A 210 -17.56 0.53 -19.58
N ILE A 211 -16.67 -0.15 -18.85
CA ILE A 211 -15.87 -1.25 -19.42
C ILE A 211 -16.73 -2.52 -19.45
N HIS A 212 -17.12 -2.96 -20.66
CA HIS A 212 -17.88 -4.20 -20.87
C HIS A 212 -17.12 -5.24 -21.73
N SER A 213 -15.91 -4.89 -22.18
CA SER A 213 -15.08 -5.75 -23.02
C SER A 213 -13.59 -5.50 -22.80
N VAL A 214 -12.76 -6.38 -23.36
CA VAL A 214 -11.30 -6.20 -23.33
C VAL A 214 -10.89 -4.97 -24.14
N GLU A 215 -11.54 -4.71 -25.26
CA GLU A 215 -11.30 -3.52 -26.09
C GLU A 215 -11.62 -2.24 -25.30
N GLY A 216 -12.71 -2.27 -24.53
CA GLY A 216 -13.05 -1.20 -23.59
C GLY A 216 -11.97 -1.01 -22.52
N LEU A 217 -11.41 -2.10 -21.99
CA LEU A 217 -10.33 -2.07 -21.01
C LEU A 217 -9.04 -1.47 -21.58
N VAL A 218 -8.68 -1.85 -22.81
CA VAL A 218 -7.53 -1.30 -23.54
C VAL A 218 -7.73 0.19 -23.79
N THR A 219 -8.92 0.60 -24.22
CA THR A 219 -9.28 2.02 -24.43
C THR A 219 -9.15 2.81 -23.12
N PHE A 220 -9.65 2.25 -22.02
CA PHE A 220 -9.52 2.83 -20.69
C PHE A 220 -8.04 3.01 -20.30
N PHE A 221 -7.18 2.01 -20.52
CA PHE A 221 -5.78 2.11 -20.13
C PHE A 221 -4.95 3.06 -21.00
N HIS A 222 -5.27 3.19 -22.29
CA HIS A 222 -4.68 4.27 -23.10
C HIS A 222 -5.07 5.64 -22.58
N TRP A 223 -6.35 5.85 -22.28
CA TRP A 223 -6.81 7.10 -21.65
C TRP A 223 -6.11 7.34 -20.31
N PHE A 224 -6.10 6.34 -19.43
CA PHE A 224 -5.47 6.42 -18.11
C PHE A 224 -4.00 6.83 -18.23
N LYS A 225 -3.26 6.21 -19.14
CA LYS A 225 -1.84 6.49 -19.37
C LYS A 225 -1.60 7.92 -19.86
N HIS A 226 -2.38 8.39 -20.83
CA HIS A 226 -2.09 9.64 -21.55
C HIS A 226 -2.76 10.88 -20.96
N GLU A 227 -3.95 10.74 -20.38
CA GLU A 227 -4.77 11.89 -20.00
C GLU A 227 -4.97 12.01 -18.48
N SER A 228 -4.94 10.90 -17.74
CA SER A 228 -5.22 10.95 -16.31
C SER A 228 -4.01 11.47 -15.51
N SER A 229 -4.30 12.32 -14.53
CA SER A 229 -3.37 12.69 -13.46
C SER A 229 -3.22 11.60 -12.39
N PHE A 230 -4.09 10.58 -12.37
CA PHE A 230 -4.03 9.50 -11.39
C PHE A 230 -2.90 8.53 -11.70
N LEU A 231 -2.30 8.01 -10.63
CA LEU A 231 -1.19 7.06 -10.68
C LEU A 231 -1.62 5.65 -10.29
N SER A 232 -2.87 5.47 -9.88
CA SER A 232 -3.43 4.19 -9.48
C SER A 232 -4.94 4.17 -9.67
N LEU A 233 -5.52 2.97 -9.70
CA LEU A 233 -6.98 2.80 -9.66
C LEU A 233 -7.58 3.30 -8.34
N SER A 234 -6.81 3.32 -7.25
CA SER A 234 -7.27 3.81 -5.94
C SER A 234 -7.27 5.34 -5.82
N SER A 235 -6.57 6.06 -6.70
CA SER A 235 -6.49 7.52 -6.63
C SER A 235 -7.86 8.21 -6.73
N SER A 236 -8.85 7.59 -7.39
CA SER A 236 -10.19 8.15 -7.55
C SER A 236 -11.09 8.02 -6.31
N MET A 237 -10.61 7.39 -5.23
CA MET A 237 -11.43 7.09 -4.04
C MET A 237 -11.59 8.28 -3.09
N GLY A 238 -10.57 9.15 -3.00
CA GLY A 238 -10.56 10.36 -2.18
C GLY A 238 -9.33 11.22 -2.48
N MET A 239 -9.39 12.54 -2.22
CA MET A 239 -8.22 13.42 -2.46
C MET A 239 -7.01 13.01 -1.61
N ASN A 240 -7.27 12.50 -0.40
CA ASN A 240 -6.29 11.89 0.48
C ASN A 240 -5.70 10.61 -0.15
N GLU A 241 -6.53 9.78 -0.77
CA GLU A 241 -6.10 8.55 -1.46
C GLU A 241 -5.24 8.89 -2.68
N ASP A 242 -5.61 9.93 -3.43
CA ASP A 242 -4.81 10.41 -4.56
C ASP A 242 -3.41 10.86 -4.12
N PHE A 243 -3.32 11.60 -3.01
CA PHE A 243 -2.03 11.98 -2.43
C PHE A 243 -1.22 10.74 -2.02
N ALA A 244 -1.82 9.82 -1.27
CA ALA A 244 -1.13 8.61 -0.82
C ALA A 244 -0.66 7.73 -2.00
N GLU A 245 -1.45 7.61 -3.07
CA GLU A 245 -1.04 6.89 -4.28
C GLU A 245 0.07 7.61 -5.06
N ALA A 246 0.03 8.95 -5.13
CA ALA A 246 1.12 9.73 -5.72
C ALA A 246 2.41 9.59 -4.92
N PHE A 247 2.31 9.61 -3.59
CA PHE A 247 3.43 9.38 -2.67
C PHE A 247 4.06 8.00 -2.88
N VAL A 248 3.24 6.94 -2.95
CA VAL A 248 3.71 5.59 -3.27
C VAL A 248 4.47 5.58 -4.59
N TYR A 249 3.87 6.13 -5.66
CA TYR A 249 4.48 6.08 -6.98
C TYR A 249 5.79 6.88 -7.05
N TYR A 250 5.89 8.01 -6.35
CA TYR A 250 7.14 8.78 -6.24
C TYR A 250 8.31 7.90 -5.80
N PHE A 251 8.14 7.14 -4.71
CA PHE A 251 9.21 6.26 -4.22
C PHE A 251 9.41 5.02 -5.09
N LEU A 252 8.34 4.38 -5.54
CA LEU A 252 8.44 3.20 -6.39
C LEU A 252 9.16 3.51 -7.70
N ASN A 253 8.78 4.59 -8.38
CA ASN A 253 9.42 5.02 -9.61
C ASN A 253 10.86 5.54 -9.34
N GLY A 254 11.02 6.49 -8.42
CA GLY A 254 12.31 7.16 -8.20
C GLY A 254 13.42 6.27 -7.62
N TYR A 255 13.08 5.30 -6.77
CA TYR A 255 14.07 4.52 -6.01
C TYR A 255 14.14 3.05 -6.44
N TYR A 256 13.05 2.49 -6.96
CA TYR A 256 12.99 1.12 -7.43
C TYR A 256 12.91 0.99 -8.95
N ASN A 257 12.81 2.11 -9.69
CA ASN A 257 12.57 2.12 -11.13
C ASN A 257 11.36 1.24 -11.49
N TYR A 258 10.33 1.28 -10.64
CA TYR A 258 9.15 0.44 -10.77
C TYR A 258 8.25 0.95 -11.89
N LYS A 259 7.84 0.04 -12.76
CA LYS A 259 6.84 0.26 -13.81
C LYS A 259 5.80 -0.83 -13.75
N ILE A 260 4.57 -0.52 -14.15
CA ILE A 260 3.50 -1.51 -14.29
C ILE A 260 2.92 -1.48 -15.69
N SER A 261 2.96 -2.62 -16.37
CA SER A 261 2.49 -2.76 -17.75
C SER A 261 1.23 -3.62 -17.81
N PHE A 262 0.34 -3.32 -18.75
CA PHE A 262 -0.83 -4.14 -19.05
C PHE A 262 -0.46 -5.25 -20.03
N VAL A 263 -0.78 -6.49 -19.65
CA VAL A 263 -0.53 -7.70 -20.43
C VAL A 263 -1.86 -8.27 -20.89
N LEU A 264 -1.99 -8.52 -22.20
CA LEU A 264 -3.14 -9.18 -22.81
C LEU A 264 -2.66 -10.42 -23.56
N ASP A 265 -3.27 -11.57 -23.26
CA ASP A 265 -2.95 -12.89 -23.84
C ASP A 265 -1.44 -13.20 -23.82
N GLY A 266 -0.80 -12.88 -22.69
CA GLY A 266 0.63 -13.08 -22.47
C GLY A 266 1.57 -12.05 -23.12
N THR A 267 1.04 -11.09 -23.87
CA THR A 267 1.82 -10.04 -24.53
C THR A 267 1.65 -8.70 -23.83
N VAL A 268 2.75 -7.96 -23.61
CA VAL A 268 2.68 -6.58 -23.11
C VAL A 268 2.05 -5.70 -24.18
N LEU A 269 0.82 -5.25 -23.95
CA LEU A 269 0.07 -4.44 -24.90
C LEU A 269 0.25 -2.95 -24.63
N ILE A 270 0.25 -2.56 -23.35
CA ILE A 270 0.50 -1.18 -22.93
C ILE A 270 1.62 -1.22 -21.89
N ASP A 271 2.81 -0.79 -22.30
CA ASP A 271 3.93 -0.64 -21.38
C ASP A 271 3.73 0.54 -20.45
N ASP A 272 4.17 0.46 -19.20
CA ASP A 272 4.19 1.56 -18.23
C ASP A 272 2.90 2.41 -18.20
N LEU A 273 1.86 1.88 -17.56
CA LEU A 273 0.57 2.55 -17.36
C LEU A 273 0.71 3.85 -16.56
N GLN A 274 1.74 3.95 -15.73
CA GLN A 274 1.99 5.08 -14.85
C GLN A 274 2.95 6.09 -15.47
N THR A 275 3.22 5.98 -16.78
CA THR A 275 4.16 6.87 -17.47
C THR A 275 3.86 8.35 -17.23
N SER A 276 4.92 9.14 -17.27
CA SER A 276 4.87 10.58 -17.07
C SER A 276 3.95 11.28 -18.10
N ASN A 277 3.19 12.24 -17.60
CA ASN A 277 2.46 13.24 -18.37
C ASN A 277 2.47 14.55 -17.56
N LEU A 278 2.05 15.67 -18.17
CA LEU A 278 2.13 16.99 -17.54
C LEU A 278 1.49 17.05 -16.13
N LEU A 279 0.37 16.34 -15.91
CA LEU A 279 -0.33 16.35 -14.63
C LEU A 279 0.37 15.45 -13.60
N ARG A 280 0.83 14.27 -14.02
CA ARG A 280 1.60 13.36 -13.16
C ARG A 280 2.93 13.98 -12.75
N ASP A 281 3.61 14.69 -13.66
CA ASP A 281 4.87 15.38 -13.36
C ASP A 281 4.67 16.45 -12.30
N LYS A 282 3.57 17.22 -12.38
CA LYS A 282 3.20 18.18 -11.33
C LYS A 282 2.97 17.50 -9.99
N LYS A 283 2.30 16.34 -9.96
CA LYS A 283 2.11 15.58 -8.71
C LYS A 283 3.43 15.12 -8.13
N LEU A 284 4.32 14.56 -8.94
CA LEU A 284 5.59 14.05 -8.46
C LEU A 284 6.52 15.16 -8.01
N ALA A 285 6.52 16.30 -8.70
CA ALA A 285 7.22 17.50 -8.26
C ALA A 285 6.66 18.03 -6.93
N PHE A 286 5.34 17.98 -6.74
CA PHE A 286 4.71 18.34 -5.47
C PHE A 286 5.18 17.41 -4.34
N ILE A 287 5.14 16.09 -4.53
CA ILE A 287 5.60 15.12 -3.53
C ILE A 287 7.09 15.35 -3.20
N ALA A 288 7.95 15.54 -4.19
CA ALA A 288 9.35 15.88 -3.97
C ALA A 288 9.50 17.13 -3.08
N GLY A 289 8.75 18.19 -3.38
CA GLY A 289 8.78 19.43 -2.60
C GLY A 289 8.24 19.32 -1.17
N VAL A 290 7.48 18.27 -0.85
CA VAL A 290 6.99 17.97 0.51
C VAL A 290 8.00 17.10 1.27
N VAL A 291 8.60 16.12 0.62
CA VAL A 291 9.46 15.11 1.26
C VAL A 291 10.90 15.59 1.42
N GLU A 292 11.38 16.45 0.52
CA GLU A 292 12.79 16.90 0.49
C GLU A 292 13.06 18.18 1.31
N LYS A 293 12.08 18.66 2.08
CA LYS A 293 12.22 19.79 3.00
C LYS A 293 12.45 19.32 4.44
#